data_AF-A0A3S2X891-F1
#
_entry.id   AF-A0A3S2X891-F1
#
_cell.length_a   1.000
_cell.length_b   1.000
_cell.length_c   1.000
_cell.angle_alpha   90.00
_cell.angle_beta   90.00
_cell.angle_gamma   90.00
#
_symmetry.space_group_name_H-M   'P 1'
#
loop_
_entity.id
_entity.type
_entity.pdbx_description
1 polymer ?
#
loop_
_entity_poly.entity_id
_entity_poly.type
_entity_poly.pdbx_seq_one_letter_code
_entity_poly.pdbx_strand_id
1 'polypeptide(L)'
;MKLVTFGVELPDSPSDREPLRVTRGDFEVDKVVKGTFKGKTLSVYTGAGMGDCGRLSEFLTSAFYCRDKKFGVFEFGLSKHEFAGQTFYSTSICEYAKGPKDGQE
;
A
#
# COMPACT_ATOMS: atom_id res chain seq x y z
N MET A 1 -1.07 1.02 10.25
CA MET A 1 -0.51 -0.12 9.49
C MET A 1 0.21 -1.03 10.47
N LYS A 2 -0.03 -2.34 10.43
CA LYS A 2 0.54 -3.29 11.42
C LYS A 2 1.76 -4.07 10.92
N LEU A 3 1.89 -4.25 9.61
CA LEU A 3 2.94 -5.05 9.00
C LEU A 3 3.31 -4.50 7.62
N VAL A 4 4.61 -4.45 7.34
CA VAL A 4 5.17 -4.30 5.99
C VAL A 4 6.01 -5.53 5.71
N THR A 5 5.84 -6.10 4.53
CA THR A 5 6.67 -7.21 4.04
C THR A 5 7.30 -6.76 2.73
N PHE A 6 8.63 -6.77 2.70
CA PHE A 6 9.42 -6.40 1.53
C PHE A 6 9.80 -7.65 0.73
N GLY A 7 9.83 -7.54 -0.60
CA GLY A 7 10.24 -8.63 -1.48
C GLY A 7 9.21 -9.75 -1.61
N VAL A 8 7.93 -9.43 -1.40
CA VAL A 8 6.83 -10.37 -1.58
C VAL A 8 6.66 -10.61 -3.08
N GLU A 9 6.63 -11.89 -3.47
CA GLU A 9 6.29 -12.23 -4.84
C GLU A 9 4.83 -11.84 -5.08
N LEU A 10 4.58 -11.07 -6.13
CA LEU A 10 3.22 -10.84 -6.58
C LEU A 10 2.60 -12.22 -6.85
N PRO A 11 1.34 -12.49 -6.44
CA PRO A 11 0.70 -13.81 -6.60
C PRO A 11 0.70 -14.36 -8.03
N ASP A 12 1.02 -13.51 -9.01
CA ASP A 12 1.22 -13.86 -10.41
C ASP A 12 2.57 -13.37 -10.91
N SER A 13 3.57 -14.23 -10.76
CA SER A 13 4.82 -14.09 -11.48
C SER A 13 4.80 -15.11 -12.62
N PRO A 14 4.69 -14.70 -13.90
CA PRO A 14 4.67 -15.64 -15.01
C PRO A 14 5.91 -16.52 -14.94
N SER A 15 5.73 -17.85 -15.06
CA SER A 15 6.76 -18.87 -14.81
C SER A 15 8.05 -18.70 -15.61
N ASP A 16 7.99 -17.94 -16.71
CA ASP A 16 9.11 -17.71 -17.62
C ASP A 16 9.89 -16.41 -17.32
N ARG A 17 9.56 -15.68 -16.25
CA ARG A 17 10.28 -14.49 -15.80
C ARG A 17 10.55 -14.56 -14.30
N GLU A 18 11.63 -13.90 -13.87
CA GLU A 18 11.87 -13.74 -12.43
C GLU A 18 10.64 -13.11 -11.77
N PRO A 19 10.24 -13.60 -10.59
CA PRO A 19 9.03 -13.14 -9.96
C PRO A 19 9.10 -11.67 -9.60
N LEU A 20 8.03 -10.94 -9.95
CA LEU A 20 7.95 -9.52 -9.64
C LEU A 20 7.83 -9.38 -8.12
N ARG A 21 8.89 -8.84 -7.52
CA ARG A 21 8.94 -8.58 -6.08
C ARG A 21 8.37 -7.20 -5.79
N VAL A 22 7.42 -7.17 -4.87
CA VAL A 22 6.71 -5.97 -4.44
C VAL A 22 6.79 -5.83 -2.91
N THR A 23 6.49 -4.63 -2.45
CA THR A 23 6.27 -4.36 -1.03
C THR A 23 4.78 -4.50 -0.74
N ARG A 24 4.42 -5.27 0.29
CA ARG A 24 3.05 -5.37 0.79
C ARG A 24 2.92 -4.67 2.14
N GLY A 25 1.88 -3.88 2.32
CA GLY A 25 1.51 -3.26 3.58
C GLY A 25 0.08 -3.62 3.97
N ASP A 26 -0.11 -4.01 5.22
CA ASP A 26 -1.45 -4.29 5.77
C ASP A 26 -1.97 -3.07 6.53
N PHE A 27 -2.93 -2.39 5.92
CA PHE A 27 -3.51 -1.15 6.40
C PHE A 27 -4.84 -1.39 7.09
N GLU A 28 -5.04 -0.73 8.23
CA GLU A 28 -6.39 -0.58 8.78
C GLU A 28 -7.08 0.55 8.04
N VAL A 29 -8.32 0.30 7.60
CA VAL A 29 -9.09 1.27 6.83
C VAL A 29 -9.91 2.10 7.81
N ASP A 30 -9.53 3.36 7.94
CA ASP A 30 -10.30 4.35 8.71
C ASP A 30 -11.59 4.75 7.96
N LYS A 31 -11.45 5.16 6.70
CA LYS A 31 -12.56 5.62 5.88
C LYS A 31 -12.32 5.36 4.39
N VAL A 32 -13.40 5.05 3.66
CA VAL A 32 -13.42 5.02 2.20
C VAL A 32 -13.95 6.36 1.69
N VAL A 33 -13.08 7.15 1.05
CA VAL A 33 -13.45 8.48 0.51
C VAL A 33 -14.17 8.36 -0.84
N LYS A 34 -13.80 7.36 -1.66
CA LYS A 34 -14.41 7.09 -2.96
C LYS A 34 -14.34 5.59 -3.27
N GLY A 35 -15.39 5.05 -3.91
CA GLY A 35 -15.49 3.63 -4.26
C GLY A 35 -16.25 2.81 -3.22
N THR A 36 -16.14 1.47 -3.30
CA THR A 36 -16.78 0.55 -2.36
C THR A 36 -15.76 -0.45 -1.81
N PHE A 37 -15.63 -0.49 -0.48
CA PHE A 37 -14.86 -1.49 0.24
C PHE A 37 -15.54 -1.75 1.59
N LYS A 38 -15.77 -3.03 1.92
CA LYS A 38 -16.41 -3.46 3.17
C LYS A 38 -15.44 -4.36 3.94
N GLY A 39 -14.43 -3.75 4.52
CA GLY A 39 -13.43 -4.45 5.33
C GLY A 39 -12.76 -3.51 6.32
N LYS A 40 -12.15 -4.07 7.37
CA LYS A 40 -11.40 -3.30 8.38
C LYS A 40 -9.92 -3.21 8.06
N THR A 41 -9.40 -4.15 7.29
CA THR A 41 -7.99 -4.23 6.91
C THR A 41 -7.88 -4.53 5.42
N LEU A 42 -6.91 -3.92 4.75
CA LEU A 42 -6.64 -4.10 3.34
C LEU A 42 -5.14 -4.27 3.11
N SER A 43 -4.76 -5.35 2.42
CA SER A 43 -3.41 -5.52 1.91
C SER A 43 -3.26 -4.70 0.64
N VAL A 44 -2.31 -3.76 0.67
CA VAL A 44 -1.97 -2.91 -0.47
C VAL A 44 -0.55 -3.23 -0.90
N TYR A 45 -0.34 -3.30 -2.20
CA TYR A 45 0.96 -3.58 -2.82
C TYR A 45 1.55 -2.32 -3.45
N THR A 46 2.87 -2.20 -3.41
CA THR A 46 3.61 -1.11 -4.06
C THR A 46 4.98 -1.60 -4.53
N GLY A 47 5.69 -0.79 -5.31
CA GLY A 47 7.05 -1.09 -5.75
C GLY A 47 8.03 -1.36 -4.59
N ALA A 48 9.07 -2.14 -4.87
CA ALA A 48 10.15 -2.53 -3.96
C ALA A 48 11.54 -1.96 -4.33
N GLY A 49 11.68 -1.07 -5.30
CA GLY A 49 12.97 -0.65 -5.87
C GLY A 49 13.10 0.84 -6.18
N MET A 50 14.31 1.29 -6.53
CA MET A 50 14.59 2.70 -6.86
C MET A 50 14.01 3.15 -8.22
N GLY A 51 13.41 2.25 -9.00
CA GLY A 51 12.92 2.54 -10.36
C GLY A 51 11.46 2.15 -10.62
N ASP A 52 10.74 1.60 -9.64
CA ASP A 52 9.42 1.01 -9.85
C ASP A 52 8.26 1.91 -9.41
N CYS A 53 8.51 3.22 -9.30
CA CYS A 53 7.49 4.22 -8.99
C CYS A 53 6.69 3.84 -7.73
N GLY A 54 7.28 3.11 -6.79
CA GLY A 54 6.64 2.63 -5.57
C GLY A 54 6.60 3.66 -4.44
N ARG A 55 5.74 3.41 -3.46
CA ARG A 55 5.53 4.20 -2.23
C ARG A 55 6.19 3.56 -1.00
N LEU A 56 7.39 3.01 -1.20
CA LEU A 56 8.09 2.27 -0.16
C LEU A 56 8.35 3.12 1.09
N SER A 57 8.73 4.40 0.91
CA SER A 57 8.99 5.31 2.02
C SER A 57 7.73 5.57 2.86
N GLU A 58 6.57 5.75 2.24
CA GLU A 58 5.31 5.94 2.96
C GLU A 58 4.88 4.66 3.70
N PHE A 59 5.12 3.49 3.12
CA PHE A 59 4.85 2.21 3.78
C PHE A 59 5.73 2.02 5.01
N LEU A 60 7.04 2.25 4.87
CA LEU A 60 7.98 2.16 5.99
C LEU A 60 7.64 3.19 7.08
N THR A 61 7.40 4.44 6.69
CA THR A 61 7.00 5.51 7.63
C THR A 61 5.72 5.11 8.37
N SER A 62 4.74 4.55 7.65
CA SER A 62 3.49 4.07 8.24
C SER A 62 3.67 2.91 9.20
N ALA A 63 4.65 2.03 8.97
CA ALA A 63 4.96 0.95 9.87
C ALA A 63 5.71 1.44 11.13
N PHE A 64 6.72 2.29 10.95
CA PHE A 64 7.54 2.79 12.05
C PHE A 64 6.75 3.68 13.01
N TYR A 65 5.93 4.58 12.49
CA TYR A 65 5.23 5.56 13.29
C TYR A 65 3.78 5.18 13.63
N CYS A 66 3.32 3.96 13.29
CA CYS A 66 1.92 3.55 13.53
C CYS A 66 1.43 3.68 14.98
N ARG A 67 2.35 3.71 15.96
CA ARG A 67 2.05 3.84 17.40
C ARG A 67 2.34 5.24 17.94
N ASP A 68 2.93 6.13 17.14
CA ASP A 68 3.16 7.50 17.55
C ASP A 68 1.83 8.25 17.53
N LYS A 69 1.51 8.96 18.62
CA LYS A 69 0.27 9.74 18.74
C LYS A 69 0.19 10.90 17.76
N LYS A 70 1.33 11.33 17.20
CA LYS A 70 1.42 12.36 16.16
C LYS A 70 1.27 11.79 14.75
N PHE A 71 1.24 10.48 14.60
CA PHE A 71 1.11 9.85 13.30
C PHE A 71 -0.33 9.93 12.80
N GLY A 72 -0.54 10.68 11.72
CA GLY A 72 -1.86 10.87 11.12
C GLY A 72 -2.22 9.80 10.07
N VAL A 73 -3.39 9.98 9.47
CA VAL A 73 -3.93 9.08 8.45
C VAL A 73 -3.35 9.40 7.08
N PHE A 74 -2.85 8.38 6.38
CA PHE A 74 -2.55 8.46 4.95
C PHE A 74 -3.80 8.17 4.13
N GLU A 75 -4.03 8.98 3.10
CA GLU A 75 -5.07 8.75 2.10
C GLU A 75 -4.39 8.32 0.80
N PHE A 76 -4.67 7.09 0.33
CA PHE A 76 -4.12 6.56 -0.91
C PHE A 76 -5.20 6.37 -1.97
N GLY A 77 -4.89 6.79 -3.19
CA GLY A 77 -5.54 6.27 -4.39
C GLY A 77 -5.04 4.86 -4.66
N LEU A 78 -5.98 3.94 -4.81
CA LEU A 78 -5.69 2.52 -5.04
C LEU A 78 -6.21 2.09 -6.41
N SER A 79 -5.37 1.39 -7.16
CA SER A 79 -5.80 0.60 -8.31
C SER A 79 -6.25 -0.78 -7.87
N LYS A 80 -7.46 -1.18 -8.29
CA LYS A 80 -7.98 -2.53 -8.10
C LYS A 80 -7.59 -3.38 -9.31
N HIS A 81 -7.02 -4.54 -9.03
CA HIS A 81 -6.68 -5.54 -10.03
C HIS A 81 -7.38 -6.85 -9.70
N GLU A 82 -7.75 -7.60 -10.74
CA GLU A 82 -8.32 -8.94 -10.62
C GLU A 82 -7.44 -9.91 -11.41
N PHE A 83 -6.95 -10.94 -10.73
CA PHE A 83 -6.15 -11.99 -11.36
C PHE A 83 -6.44 -13.35 -10.71
N ALA A 84 -6.61 -14.39 -11.53
CA ALA A 84 -6.94 -15.75 -11.08
C ALA A 84 -8.11 -15.81 -10.06
N GLY A 85 -9.10 -14.93 -10.21
CA GLY A 85 -10.24 -14.82 -9.29
C GLY A 85 -9.94 -14.15 -7.95
N GLN A 86 -8.72 -13.67 -7.74
CA GLN A 86 -8.32 -12.89 -6.57
C GLN A 86 -8.25 -11.40 -6.90
N THR A 87 -8.80 -10.58 -6.01
CA THR A 87 -8.65 -9.13 -6.08
C THR A 87 -7.42 -8.70 -5.28
N PHE A 88 -6.57 -7.86 -5.87
CA PHE A 88 -5.50 -7.18 -5.16
C PHE A 88 -5.54 -5.68 -5.43
N TYR A 89 -4.99 -4.91 -4.49
CA TYR A 89 -4.97 -3.45 -4.55
C TYR A 89 -3.54 -2.96 -4.56
N SER A 90 -3.21 -2.04 -5.45
CA SER A 90 -1.87 -1.44 -5.52
C SER A 90 -1.91 0.08 -5.43
N THR A 91 -0.78 0.67 -5.06
CA THR A 91 -0.55 2.11 -5.16
C THR A 91 0.88 2.41 -5.64
N SER A 92 1.06 3.52 -6.33
CA SER A 92 2.31 4.03 -6.90
C SER A 92 2.42 5.55 -6.74
N ILE A 93 3.61 6.12 -6.95
CA ILE A 93 3.86 7.57 -6.88
C ILE A 93 3.07 8.36 -7.94
N CYS A 94 2.66 7.70 -9.03
CA CYS A 94 1.86 8.30 -10.10
C CYS A 94 0.38 8.42 -9.72
N GLU A 95 -0.07 7.68 -8.70
CA GLU A 95 -1.44 7.75 -8.21
C GLU A 95 -1.59 8.81 -7.13
N TYR A 96 -2.83 9.21 -6.86
CA TYR A 96 -3.12 10.14 -5.79
C TYR A 96 -2.65 9.61 -4.44
N ALA A 97 -2.01 10.46 -3.64
CA ALA A 97 -1.82 10.21 -2.22
C ALA A 97 -1.77 11.54 -1.48
N LYS A 98 -2.18 11.48 -0.21
CA LYS A 98 -2.08 12.58 0.72
C LYS A 98 -1.57 12.05 2.04
N GLY A 99 -0.43 12.60 2.46
CA GLY A 99 0.16 12.29 3.75
C GLY A 99 -0.65 12.90 4.91
N PRO A 100 -0.35 12.46 6.14
CA PRO A 100 -0.83 13.14 7.33
C PRO A 100 -0.40 14.61 7.26
N LYS A 101 -1.33 15.52 7.55
CA LYS A 101 -0.95 16.93 7.73
C LYS A 101 -0.10 16.98 8.99
N ASP A 102 1.14 17.45 8.87
CA ASP A 102 1.88 17.91 10.04
C ASP A 102 0.96 18.87 10.80
N GLY A 103 0.79 18.63 12.10
CA GLY A 103 -0.21 19.31 12.93
C GLY A 103 -0.08 20.83 12.91
N GLN A 104 -0.69 21.46 11.90
CA GLN A 104 -1.09 22.86 11.93
C GLN A 104 -2.44 22.91 12.64
N GLU A 105 -2.37 22.94 13.97
CA GLU A 105 -3.24 23.82 14.76
C GLU A 105 -2.55 25.18 14.90
#